data_AF-A0AA91I5J7-F1
#
_entry.id   AF-A0AA91I5J7-F1
#
_cell.length_a   1.000
_cell.length_b   1.000
_cell.length_c   1.000
_cell.angle_alpha   90.00
_cell.angle_beta   90.00
_cell.angle_gamma   90.00
#
_symmetry.space_group_name_H-M   'P 1'
#
loop_
_entity.id
_entity.type
_entity.pdbx_description
1 polymer ?
#
loop_
_entity_poly.entity_id
_entity_poly.type
_entity_poly.pdbx_seq_one_letter_code
_entity_poly.pdbx_strand_id
1 'polypeptide(L)'
;MRLDFNVLWVEDHRDNVESQRERIELLMGKEGFRLRPLFAASIEEAINYIHDDIYGDHIDLVLMDYDLGPGGKGDDGLTEVRANFPYKDIVFYSSQANDLPKLVANKQLQGIYCSSRIDLPNSVYGVFDSLIKKVLDIDHSRGIVMGASSDIDYRVYECLVHSFDLGDDQHKQLAIDSIQKDMVKKFERLKKVSDKIIEIQHVSELNKKEFSGIYSATDKLFLLQRLLSTDESNKESIAKIENYKQNTIPKRNKLAHTQVVNGDGFSRRLIDDKGTELQIGDMKALRQELLAIQDHFDQLLQNLISNQGSDLV
;
A
#
# COMPACT_ATOMS: atom_id res chain seq x y z
N MET A 1 -1.81 -2.35 -1.88
CA MET A 1 -1.81 -1.40 -0.76
C MET A 1 -0.71 -0.40 -1.05
N ARG A 2 -1.11 0.85 -1.26
CA ARG A 2 -0.17 1.96 -1.39
C ARG A 2 0.29 2.33 0.01
N LEU A 3 1.57 2.12 0.32
CA LEU A 3 2.15 2.46 1.62
C LEU A 3 2.83 3.83 1.62
N ASP A 4 3.01 4.42 0.45
CA ASP A 4 3.56 5.75 0.28
C ASP A 4 2.45 6.80 0.45
N PHE A 5 2.65 7.72 1.38
CA PHE A 5 1.83 8.91 1.60
C PHE A 5 2.55 10.11 0.99
N ASN A 6 2.07 10.56 -0.16
CA ASN A 6 2.71 11.58 -0.98
C ASN A 6 2.22 12.96 -0.55
N VAL A 7 3.16 13.80 -0.17
CA VAL A 7 2.90 15.14 0.36
C VAL A 7 3.55 16.16 -0.55
N LEU A 8 2.76 17.06 -1.12
CA LEU A 8 3.29 18.24 -1.81
C LEU A 8 3.56 19.31 -0.76
N TRP A 9 4.82 19.73 -0.62
CA TRP A 9 5.27 20.65 0.40
C TRP A 9 5.78 21.94 -0.25
N VAL A 10 4.97 22.99 -0.19
CA VAL A 10 5.29 24.31 -0.71
C VAL A 10 6.03 25.11 0.37
N GLU A 11 7.35 25.20 0.24
CA GLU A 11 8.28 25.81 1.19
C GLU A 11 9.50 26.32 0.42
N ASP A 12 9.80 27.60 0.55
CA ASP A 12 10.90 28.25 -0.17
C ASP A 12 12.27 27.86 0.42
N HIS A 13 12.32 27.47 1.69
CA HIS A 13 13.54 27.06 2.39
C HIS A 13 13.38 25.69 3.05
N ARG A 14 13.62 24.62 2.29
CA ARG A 14 13.51 23.22 2.77
C ARG A 14 14.23 22.95 4.11
N ASP A 15 15.41 23.53 4.31
CA ASP A 15 16.20 23.32 5.53
C ASP A 15 15.48 23.77 6.81
N ASN A 16 14.53 24.72 6.69
CA ASN A 16 13.76 25.25 7.82
C ASN A 16 12.76 24.25 8.40
N VAL A 17 12.41 23.21 7.64
CA VAL A 17 11.36 22.25 8.00
C VAL A 17 11.86 20.82 8.15
N GLU A 18 13.18 20.61 8.09
CA GLU A 18 13.76 19.27 8.11
C GLU A 18 13.44 18.52 9.42
N SER A 19 13.50 19.21 10.56
CA SER A 19 13.13 18.62 11.86
C SER A 19 11.64 18.23 11.94
N GLN A 20 10.76 19.00 11.28
CA GLN A 20 9.34 18.72 11.18
C GLN A 20 9.12 17.51 10.27
N ARG A 21 9.83 17.46 9.14
CA ARG A 21 9.79 16.35 8.18
C ARG A 21 10.16 15.03 8.85
N GLU A 22 11.28 14.97 9.56
CA GLU A 22 11.72 13.78 10.29
C GLU A 22 10.69 13.32 11.33
N ARG A 23 10.09 14.27 12.06
CA ARG A 23 9.07 13.95 13.06
C ARG A 23 7.77 13.44 12.41
N ILE A 24 7.34 14.02 11.29
CA ILE A 24 6.19 13.54 10.51
C ILE A 24 6.45 12.12 10.01
N GLU A 25 7.64 11.89 9.43
CA GLU A 25 8.07 10.58 8.93
C GLU A 25 8.03 9.51 10.03
N LEU A 26 8.54 9.83 11.24
CA LEU A 26 8.46 8.94 12.39
C LEU A 26 7.02 8.62 12.80
N LEU A 27 6.14 9.62 12.83
CA LEU A 27 4.73 9.45 13.21
C LEU A 27 3.97 8.60 12.19
N MET A 28 4.19 8.82 10.89
CA MET A 28 3.59 8.02 9.81
C MET A 28 4.15 6.59 9.76
N GLY A 29 5.46 6.42 9.99
CA GLY A 29 6.09 5.11 10.08
C GLY A 29 5.51 4.25 11.21
N LYS A 30 5.14 4.88 12.34
CA LYS A 30 4.40 4.20 13.42
C LYS A 30 3.02 3.70 13.00
N GLU A 31 2.41 4.25 11.95
CA GLU A 31 1.14 3.77 11.37
C GLU A 31 1.34 2.78 10.20
N GLY A 32 2.60 2.52 9.83
CA GLY A 32 2.97 1.63 8.73
C GLY A 32 2.92 2.30 7.36
N PHE A 33 3.13 3.62 7.28
CA PHE A 33 3.20 4.39 6.04
C PHE A 33 4.57 5.05 5.88
N ARG A 34 5.01 5.20 4.63
CA ARG A 34 6.23 5.92 4.25
C ARG A 34 5.86 7.33 3.79
N LEU A 35 6.46 8.36 4.39
CA LEU A 35 6.30 9.74 3.91
C LEU A 35 7.08 9.92 2.60
N ARG A 36 6.44 10.48 1.57
CA ARG A 36 7.07 10.88 0.31
C ARG A 36 6.85 12.38 0.10
N PRO A 37 7.76 13.24 0.61
CA PRO A 37 7.63 14.67 0.42
C PRO A 37 8.15 15.06 -0.97
N LEU A 38 7.35 15.83 -1.69
CA LEU A 38 7.71 16.52 -2.92
C LEU A 38 7.75 18.01 -2.62
N PHE A 39 8.94 18.60 -2.66
CA PHE A 39 9.11 20.02 -2.32
C PHE A 39 8.91 20.90 -3.56
N ALA A 40 8.21 22.01 -3.38
CA ALA A 40 8.09 23.09 -4.35
C ALA A 40 8.46 24.40 -3.66
N ALA A 41 9.35 25.19 -4.27
CA ALA A 41 9.78 26.47 -3.73
C ALA A 41 8.73 27.58 -3.94
N SER A 42 7.74 27.35 -4.83
CA SER A 42 6.67 28.30 -5.12
C SER A 42 5.37 27.61 -5.50
N ILE A 43 4.27 28.38 -5.56
CA ILE A 43 2.96 27.90 -6.01
C ILE A 43 3.02 27.50 -7.50
N GLU A 44 3.73 28.25 -8.33
CA GLU A 44 3.89 27.96 -9.76
C GLU A 44 4.57 26.60 -9.98
N GLU A 45 5.61 26.30 -9.21
CA GLU A 45 6.27 25.00 -9.24
C GLU A 45 5.33 23.89 -8.73
N ALA A 46 4.58 24.16 -7.67
CA ALA A 46 3.61 23.24 -7.10
C ALA A 46 2.53 22.83 -8.11
N ILE A 47 2.06 23.75 -8.95
CA ILE A 47 1.06 23.48 -10.00
C ILE A 47 1.60 22.49 -11.05
N ASN A 48 2.90 22.53 -11.38
CA ASN A 48 3.49 21.61 -12.36
C ASN A 48 3.49 20.15 -11.90
N TYR A 49 3.32 19.90 -10.61
CA TYR A 49 3.21 18.54 -10.06
C TYR A 49 1.78 18.00 -10.02
N ILE A 50 0.79 18.84 -10.33
CA ILE A 50 -0.61 18.43 -10.41
C ILE A 50 -0.90 17.93 -11.82
N HIS A 51 -1.60 16.82 -11.90
CA HIS A 51 -2.10 16.27 -13.16
C HIS A 51 -3.64 16.19 -13.13
N ASP A 52 -4.29 16.53 -14.24
CA ASP A 52 -5.74 16.45 -14.37
C ASP A 52 -6.28 15.01 -14.48
N ASP A 53 -5.38 14.04 -14.70
CA ASP A 53 -5.73 12.62 -14.79
C ASP A 53 -5.87 11.99 -13.39
N ILE A 54 -6.92 11.20 -13.19
CA ILE A 54 -7.17 10.42 -11.97
C ILE A 54 -6.01 9.46 -11.68
N TYR A 55 -5.29 9.00 -12.72
CA TYR A 55 -4.10 8.17 -12.55
C TYR A 55 -2.80 8.95 -12.41
N GLY A 56 -2.81 10.28 -12.57
CA GLY A 56 -1.63 11.15 -12.46
C GLY A 56 -1.57 11.97 -11.18
N ASP A 57 -2.72 12.29 -10.58
CA ASP A 57 -2.77 13.02 -9.30
C ASP A 57 -2.54 12.08 -8.12
N HIS A 58 -1.28 11.99 -7.71
CA HIS A 58 -0.85 11.15 -6.59
C HIS A 58 -0.67 11.93 -5.29
N ILE A 59 -1.06 13.19 -5.20
CA ILE A 59 -0.83 14.01 -4.00
C ILE A 59 -1.91 13.70 -2.96
N ASP A 60 -1.54 13.23 -1.77
CA ASP A 60 -2.50 12.90 -0.71
C ASP A 60 -2.79 14.10 0.20
N LEU A 61 -1.81 14.99 0.38
CA LEU A 61 -1.89 16.17 1.24
C LEU A 61 -1.00 17.29 0.70
N VAL A 62 -1.45 18.54 0.83
CA VAL A 62 -0.62 19.72 0.55
C VAL A 62 -0.24 20.39 1.86
N LEU A 63 1.05 20.62 2.06
CA LEU A 63 1.58 21.50 3.11
C LEU A 63 2.04 22.79 2.46
N MET A 64 1.69 23.92 3.05
CA MET A 64 2.04 25.22 2.49
C MET A 64 2.47 26.17 3.59
N ASP A 65 3.67 26.75 3.44
CA ASP A 65 4.09 27.86 4.28
C ASP A 65 3.35 29.14 3.91
N TYR A 66 3.03 29.94 4.92
CA TYR A 66 2.39 31.23 4.78
C TYR A 66 3.33 32.29 4.18
N ASP A 67 4.62 32.22 4.51
CA ASP A 67 5.61 33.22 4.17
C ASP A 67 6.63 32.63 3.17
N LEU A 68 6.30 32.67 1.88
CA LEU A 68 7.17 32.20 0.79
C LEU A 68 8.15 33.29 0.29
N GLY A 69 8.46 34.28 1.15
CA GLY A 69 9.42 35.34 0.83
C GLY A 69 8.88 36.49 -0.07
N PRO A 70 9.79 37.33 -0.62
CA PRO A 70 9.43 38.58 -1.30
C PRO A 70 8.77 38.32 -2.67
N GLY A 71 7.45 38.25 -2.67
CA GLY A 71 6.62 38.07 -3.87
C GLY A 71 5.22 37.53 -3.57
N GLY A 72 5.04 36.82 -2.46
CA GLY A 72 3.74 36.30 -2.01
C GLY A 72 3.39 36.82 -0.63
N LYS A 73 2.70 37.96 -0.54
CA LYS A 73 2.06 38.35 0.72
C LYS A 73 0.92 37.37 0.97
N GLY A 74 0.96 36.68 2.11
CA GLY A 74 0.13 35.50 2.45
C GLY A 74 -1.40 35.66 2.43
N ASP A 75 -1.93 36.79 1.95
CA ASP A 75 -3.34 36.93 1.62
C ASP A 75 -3.65 36.31 0.24
N ASP A 76 -2.92 36.65 -0.82
CA ASP A 76 -3.26 36.21 -2.19
C ASP A 76 -2.93 34.73 -2.43
N GLY A 77 -1.82 34.26 -1.87
CA GLY A 77 -1.35 32.88 -2.04
C GLY A 77 -2.34 31.82 -1.56
N LEU A 78 -3.13 32.10 -0.51
CA LEU A 78 -4.13 31.15 0.00
C LEU A 78 -5.34 31.00 -0.94
N THR A 79 -5.73 32.08 -1.61
CA THR A 79 -6.82 32.07 -2.58
C THR A 79 -6.39 31.35 -3.85
N GLU A 80 -5.15 31.64 -4.29
CA GLU A 80 -4.51 30.97 -5.42
C GLU A 80 -4.34 29.47 -5.17
N VAL A 81 -3.87 29.08 -3.98
CA VAL A 81 -3.76 27.67 -3.62
C VAL A 81 -5.12 26.99 -3.58
N ARG A 82 -6.17 27.58 -3.00
CA ARG A 82 -7.49 26.93 -3.08
C ARG A 82 -8.03 26.87 -4.50
N ALA A 83 -7.74 27.84 -5.37
CA ALA A 83 -8.15 27.80 -6.77
C ALA A 83 -7.47 26.65 -7.54
N ASN A 84 -6.18 26.40 -7.27
CA ASN A 84 -5.41 25.32 -7.91
C ASN A 84 -5.61 23.95 -7.25
N PHE A 85 -5.98 23.92 -5.96
CA PHE A 85 -6.19 22.71 -5.16
C PHE A 85 -7.62 22.69 -4.55
N PRO A 86 -8.69 22.69 -5.37
CA PRO A 86 -10.05 22.95 -4.90
C PRO A 86 -10.52 21.96 -3.83
N TYR A 87 -10.20 20.67 -3.99
CA TYR A 87 -10.72 19.60 -3.14
C TYR A 87 -9.66 18.85 -2.32
N LYS A 88 -8.40 19.29 -2.37
CA LYS A 88 -7.35 18.69 -1.54
C LYS A 88 -7.48 19.20 -0.10
N ASP A 89 -7.17 18.32 0.84
CA ASP A 89 -6.88 18.73 2.21
C ASP A 89 -5.55 19.49 2.22
N ILE A 90 -5.53 20.67 2.85
CA ILE A 90 -4.36 21.57 2.87
C ILE A 90 -4.05 21.91 4.32
N VAL A 91 -2.80 21.69 4.75
CA VAL A 91 -2.30 22.20 6.03
C VAL A 91 -1.49 23.46 5.75
N PHE A 92 -2.04 24.59 6.15
CA PHE A 92 -1.43 25.89 6.02
C PHE A 92 -0.75 26.26 7.33
N TYR A 93 0.56 26.54 7.29
CA TYR A 93 1.34 26.79 8.50
C TYR A 93 2.13 28.09 8.45
N SER A 94 2.43 28.62 9.62
CA SER A 94 3.23 29.84 9.76
C SER A 94 4.00 29.83 11.07
N SER A 95 5.08 30.61 11.10
CA SER A 95 5.76 30.98 12.34
C SER A 95 4.90 31.88 13.24
N GLN A 96 3.95 32.64 12.67
CA GLN A 96 2.99 33.50 13.37
C GLN A 96 1.57 32.94 13.32
N ALA A 97 1.37 31.78 13.93
CA ALA A 97 0.16 30.97 13.75
C ALA A 97 -1.17 31.60 14.23
N ASN A 98 -1.12 32.60 15.11
CA ASN A 98 -2.29 33.07 15.86
C ASN A 98 -3.36 33.76 14.99
N ASP A 99 -3.01 34.29 13.83
CA ASP A 99 -3.95 34.99 12.95
C ASP A 99 -4.33 34.18 11.69
N LEU A 100 -3.68 33.04 11.42
CA LEU A 100 -3.98 32.17 10.28
C LEU A 100 -5.47 31.76 10.20
N PRO A 101 -6.13 31.32 11.28
CA PRO A 101 -7.54 30.92 11.20
C PRO A 101 -8.46 32.08 10.83
N LYS A 102 -8.15 33.30 11.29
CA LYS A 102 -8.93 34.51 10.95
C LYS A 102 -8.78 34.85 9.47
N LEU A 103 -7.57 34.73 8.92
CA LEU A 103 -7.29 34.98 7.50
C LEU A 103 -8.06 34.00 6.60
N VAL A 104 -8.01 32.71 6.93
CA VAL A 104 -8.77 31.65 6.23
C VAL A 104 -10.27 31.92 6.29
N ALA A 105 -10.80 32.27 7.47
CA ALA A 105 -12.22 32.56 7.67
C ALA A 105 -12.67 33.81 6.89
N ASN A 106 -11.89 34.89 6.90
CA ASN A 106 -12.20 36.13 6.16
C ASN A 106 -12.28 35.90 4.65
N LYS A 107 -11.50 34.95 4.12
CA LYS A 107 -11.51 34.56 2.70
C LYS A 107 -12.52 33.47 2.37
N GLN A 108 -13.27 32.99 3.36
CA GLN A 108 -14.31 31.95 3.21
C GLN A 108 -13.78 30.65 2.59
N LEU A 109 -12.52 30.32 2.84
CA LEU A 109 -11.88 29.13 2.29
C LEU A 109 -12.21 27.91 3.15
N GLN A 110 -12.50 26.79 2.50
CA GLN A 110 -12.90 25.54 3.15
C GLN A 110 -11.81 24.49 2.99
N GLY A 111 -11.80 23.48 3.88
CA GLY A 111 -10.84 22.36 3.79
C GLY A 111 -9.38 22.75 4.05
N ILE A 112 -9.14 23.84 4.80
CA ILE A 112 -7.82 24.30 5.21
C ILE A 112 -7.65 24.08 6.71
N TYR A 113 -6.61 23.37 7.09
CA TYR A 113 -6.19 23.20 8.48
C TYR A 113 -5.07 24.19 8.78
N CYS A 114 -5.21 24.99 9.83
CA CYS A 114 -4.18 25.94 10.24
C CYS A 114 -3.25 25.32 11.27
N SER A 115 -1.94 25.54 11.14
CA SER A 115 -0.96 25.08 12.12
C SER A 115 0.11 26.13 12.39
N SER A 116 0.75 26.06 13.55
CA SER A 116 2.06 26.68 13.72
C SER A 116 3.15 25.82 13.08
N ARG A 117 4.28 26.42 12.71
CA ARG A 117 5.46 25.67 12.23
C ARG A 117 5.98 24.67 13.27
N ILE A 118 5.88 24.99 14.56
CA ILE A 118 6.28 24.12 15.68
C ILE A 118 5.34 22.92 15.80
N ASP A 119 4.03 23.15 15.66
CA ASP A 119 3.00 22.13 15.82
C ASP A 119 2.65 21.40 14.51
N LEU A 120 3.31 21.78 13.40
CA LEU A 120 3.09 21.20 12.08
C LEU A 120 3.07 19.67 12.10
N PRO A 121 4.00 18.97 12.79
CA PRO A 121 3.97 17.51 12.83
C PRO A 121 2.68 16.92 13.42
N ASN A 122 2.12 17.55 14.45
CA ASN A 122 0.90 17.06 15.09
C ASN A 122 -0.33 17.35 14.23
N SER A 123 -0.40 18.54 13.63
CA SER A 123 -1.48 18.92 12.70
C SER A 123 -1.50 18.00 11.47
N VAL A 124 -0.34 17.78 10.86
CA VAL A 124 -0.19 16.86 9.72
C VAL A 124 -0.56 15.44 10.11
N TYR A 125 -0.12 14.97 11.29
CA TYR A 125 -0.51 13.65 11.78
C TYR A 125 -2.03 13.53 11.99
N GLY A 126 -2.69 14.57 12.50
CA GLY A 126 -4.15 14.57 12.68
C GLY A 126 -4.91 14.47 11.36
N VAL A 127 -4.49 15.22 10.34
CA VAL A 127 -5.08 15.16 8.99
C VAL A 127 -4.78 13.79 8.34
N PHE A 128 -3.55 13.33 8.45
CA PHE A 128 -3.13 12.00 7.99
C PHE A 128 -3.95 10.88 8.64
N ASP A 129 -4.13 10.87 9.96
CA ASP A 129 -4.92 9.86 10.67
C ASP A 129 -6.39 9.86 10.19
N SER A 130 -6.96 11.04 9.95
CA SER A 130 -8.31 11.18 9.37
C SER A 130 -8.41 10.63 7.94
N LEU A 131 -7.44 10.97 7.09
CA LEU A 131 -7.37 10.51 5.69
C LEU A 131 -7.15 9.00 5.61
N ILE A 132 -6.18 8.48 6.38
CA ILE A 132 -5.88 7.06 6.42
C ILE A 132 -7.06 6.27 6.96
N LYS A 133 -7.79 6.73 7.97
CA LYS A 133 -9.02 6.02 8.40
C LYS A 133 -10.03 5.84 7.26
N LYS A 134 -10.18 6.83 6.39
CA LYS A 134 -11.02 6.73 5.18
C LYS A 134 -10.41 5.81 4.11
N VAL A 135 -9.10 5.85 3.91
CA VAL A 135 -8.37 4.97 2.99
C VAL A 135 -8.31 3.52 3.50
N LEU A 136 -8.32 3.29 4.81
CA LEU A 136 -8.33 1.96 5.42
C LEU A 136 -9.72 1.33 5.42
N ASP A 137 -10.76 2.13 5.58
CA ASP A 137 -12.14 1.70 5.29
C ASP A 137 -12.27 1.33 3.81
N ILE A 138 -11.42 1.92 2.96
CA ILE A 138 -11.51 1.81 1.52
C ILE A 138 -10.13 1.75 0.81
N ASP A 139 -9.42 0.61 0.85
CA ASP A 139 -8.34 0.25 -0.12
C ASP A 139 -8.93 -0.10 -1.54
N HIS A 140 -10.09 0.50 -1.79
CA HIS A 140 -10.73 1.19 -2.94
C HIS A 140 -11.05 0.56 -4.28
N SER A 141 -10.47 -0.54 -4.70
CA SER A 141 -11.03 -1.23 -5.89
C SER A 141 -10.59 -2.66 -5.94
N ARG A 142 -9.29 -2.92 -5.78
CA ARG A 142 -8.80 -4.29 -5.60
C ARG A 142 -9.34 -4.88 -4.30
N GLY A 143 -9.36 -4.15 -3.18
CA GLY A 143 -9.97 -4.65 -1.94
C GLY A 143 -11.47 -4.89 -2.08
N ILE A 144 -12.19 -3.99 -2.75
CA ILE A 144 -13.63 -4.12 -3.01
C ILE A 144 -13.92 -5.30 -3.95
N VAL A 145 -13.18 -5.43 -5.04
CA VAL A 145 -13.30 -6.53 -6.00
C VAL A 145 -12.87 -7.85 -5.37
N MET A 146 -11.80 -7.88 -4.56
CA MET A 146 -11.37 -9.09 -3.85
C MET A 146 -12.38 -9.48 -2.77
N GLY A 147 -12.91 -8.54 -2.00
CA GLY A 147 -13.99 -8.80 -1.05
C GLY A 147 -15.24 -9.33 -1.75
N ALA A 148 -15.71 -8.62 -2.78
CA ALA A 148 -16.89 -9.03 -3.55
C ALA A 148 -16.69 -10.37 -4.27
N SER A 149 -15.51 -10.64 -4.84
CA SER A 149 -15.21 -11.94 -5.46
C SER A 149 -15.08 -13.05 -4.43
N SER A 150 -14.49 -12.79 -3.26
CA SER A 150 -14.44 -13.77 -2.17
C SER A 150 -15.84 -14.11 -1.64
N ASP A 151 -16.72 -13.11 -1.51
CA ASP A 151 -18.13 -13.32 -1.17
C ASP A 151 -18.87 -14.14 -2.24
N ILE A 152 -18.59 -13.88 -3.52
CA ILE A 152 -19.15 -14.66 -4.63
C ILE A 152 -18.61 -16.10 -4.60
N ASP A 153 -17.30 -16.30 -4.44
CA ASP A 153 -16.67 -17.62 -4.39
C ASP A 153 -17.24 -18.44 -3.22
N TYR A 154 -17.45 -17.80 -2.07
CA TYR A 154 -18.12 -18.43 -0.92
C TYR A 154 -19.57 -18.82 -1.25
N ARG A 155 -20.35 -17.93 -1.88
CA ARG A 155 -21.72 -18.26 -2.33
C ARG A 155 -21.75 -19.38 -3.37
N VAL A 156 -20.77 -19.42 -4.29
CA VAL A 156 -20.63 -20.50 -5.27
C VAL A 156 -20.36 -21.82 -4.54
N TYR A 157 -19.49 -21.82 -3.53
CA TYR A 157 -19.23 -22.99 -2.70
C TYR A 157 -20.49 -23.46 -1.95
N GLU A 158 -21.20 -22.57 -1.28
CA GLU A 158 -22.46 -22.90 -0.57
C GLU A 158 -23.52 -23.46 -1.53
N CYS A 159 -23.70 -22.83 -2.70
CA CYS A 159 -24.58 -23.34 -3.75
C CYS A 159 -24.16 -24.72 -4.24
N LEU A 160 -22.86 -24.96 -4.41
CA LEU A 160 -22.33 -26.26 -4.83
C LEU A 160 -22.62 -27.35 -3.79
N VAL A 161 -22.39 -27.07 -2.50
CA VAL A 161 -22.69 -27.99 -1.39
C VAL A 161 -24.17 -28.34 -1.37
N HIS A 162 -25.05 -27.34 -1.36
CA HIS A 162 -26.50 -27.58 -1.35
C HIS A 162 -27.00 -28.28 -2.62
N SER A 163 -26.47 -27.93 -3.79
CA SER A 163 -26.82 -28.60 -5.04
C SER A 163 -26.39 -30.06 -5.06
N PHE A 164 -25.25 -30.39 -4.45
CA PHE A 164 -24.78 -31.76 -4.32
C PHE A 164 -25.66 -32.55 -3.35
N ASP A 165 -25.96 -31.98 -2.18
CA ASP A 165 -26.72 -32.66 -1.12
C ASP A 165 -28.17 -32.96 -1.54
N LEU A 166 -28.82 -32.00 -2.21
CA LEU A 166 -30.19 -32.13 -2.73
C LEU A 166 -30.29 -33.04 -3.97
N GLY A 167 -29.17 -33.34 -4.62
CA GLY A 167 -29.13 -34.19 -5.80
C GLY A 167 -29.47 -35.66 -5.51
N ASP A 168 -30.02 -36.34 -6.50
CA ASP A 168 -30.16 -37.80 -6.48
C ASP A 168 -28.80 -38.50 -6.69
N ASP A 169 -28.78 -39.83 -6.57
CA ASP A 169 -27.55 -40.61 -6.68
C ASP A 169 -26.86 -40.47 -8.05
N GLN A 170 -27.62 -40.27 -9.12
CA GLN A 170 -27.05 -40.02 -10.45
C GLN A 170 -26.36 -38.66 -10.52
N HIS A 171 -26.98 -37.62 -9.95
CA HIS A 171 -26.41 -36.27 -9.90
C HIS A 171 -25.11 -36.25 -9.08
N LYS A 172 -25.10 -36.92 -7.93
CA LYS A 172 -23.92 -37.04 -7.07
C LYS A 172 -22.78 -37.77 -7.79
N GLN A 173 -23.07 -38.88 -8.47
CA GLN A 173 -22.06 -39.61 -9.23
C GLN A 173 -21.47 -38.77 -10.38
N LEU A 174 -22.31 -38.04 -11.12
CA LEU A 174 -21.86 -37.14 -12.19
C LEU A 174 -20.92 -36.05 -11.68
N ALA A 175 -21.20 -35.47 -10.51
CA ALA A 175 -20.33 -34.47 -9.89
C ALA A 175 -18.96 -35.05 -9.55
N ILE A 176 -18.91 -36.23 -8.91
CA ILE A 176 -17.65 -36.91 -8.55
C ILE A 176 -16.84 -37.28 -9.82
N ASP A 177 -17.47 -37.86 -10.83
CA ASP A 177 -16.82 -38.21 -12.09
C ASP A 177 -16.24 -36.98 -12.81
N SER A 178 -16.94 -35.85 -12.74
CA SER A 178 -16.50 -34.58 -13.33
C SER A 178 -15.27 -34.03 -12.59
N ILE A 179 -15.28 -34.06 -11.25
CA ILE A 179 -14.13 -33.65 -10.42
C ILE A 179 -12.90 -34.50 -10.78
N GLN A 180 -13.04 -35.82 -10.88
CA GLN A 180 -11.94 -36.72 -11.23
C GLN A 180 -11.35 -36.39 -12.62
N LYS A 181 -12.21 -36.22 -13.63
CA LYS A 181 -11.78 -35.85 -14.99
C LYS A 181 -11.04 -34.52 -15.02
N ASP A 182 -11.53 -33.51 -14.30
CA ASP A 182 -10.90 -32.20 -14.26
C ASP A 182 -9.55 -32.22 -13.53
N MET A 183 -9.41 -33.04 -12.49
CA MET A 183 -8.13 -33.25 -11.82
C MET A 183 -7.08 -33.87 -12.76
N VAL A 184 -7.46 -34.90 -13.54
CA VAL A 184 -6.55 -35.51 -14.53
C VAL A 184 -6.07 -34.46 -15.55
N LYS A 185 -6.98 -33.65 -16.12
CA LYS A 185 -6.61 -32.58 -17.06
C LYS A 185 -5.66 -31.55 -16.44
N LYS A 186 -5.87 -31.18 -15.17
CA LYS A 186 -4.97 -30.27 -14.45
C LYS A 186 -3.56 -30.87 -14.33
N PHE A 187 -3.44 -32.16 -13.99
CA PHE A 187 -2.14 -32.86 -13.94
C PHE A 187 -1.43 -32.90 -15.30
N GLU A 188 -2.15 -33.19 -16.38
CA GLU A 188 -1.56 -33.19 -17.73
C GLU A 188 -1.03 -31.81 -18.12
N ARG A 189 -1.77 -30.74 -17.80
CA ARG A 189 -1.31 -29.37 -18.03
C ARG A 189 -0.07 -29.05 -17.21
N LEU A 190 -0.03 -29.44 -15.93
CA LEU A 190 1.14 -29.25 -15.06
C LEU A 190 2.38 -29.94 -15.66
N LYS A 191 2.23 -31.17 -16.15
CA LYS A 191 3.33 -31.91 -16.79
C LYS A 191 3.91 -31.16 -18.00
N LYS A 192 3.06 -30.66 -18.90
CA LYS A 192 3.50 -29.89 -20.08
C LYS A 192 4.30 -28.64 -19.73
N VAL A 193 3.91 -27.93 -18.66
CA VAL A 193 4.66 -26.75 -18.22
C VAL A 193 5.95 -27.15 -17.53
N SER A 194 5.96 -28.26 -16.77
CA SER A 194 7.18 -28.81 -16.18
C SER A 194 8.23 -29.14 -17.24
N ASP A 195 7.82 -29.70 -18.38
CA ASP A 195 8.74 -30.01 -19.48
C ASP A 195 9.40 -28.73 -20.03
N LYS A 196 8.65 -27.63 -20.13
CA LYS A 196 9.18 -26.31 -20.54
C LYS A 196 10.14 -25.68 -19.54
N ILE A 197 9.99 -25.98 -18.24
CA ILE A 197 10.89 -25.45 -17.20
C ILE A 197 12.33 -25.94 -17.42
N ILE A 198 12.50 -27.15 -17.96
CA ILE A 198 13.81 -27.74 -18.24
C ILE A 198 14.58 -26.92 -19.30
N GLU A 199 13.87 -26.23 -20.18
CA GLU A 199 14.47 -25.45 -21.27
C GLU A 199 14.90 -24.04 -20.85
N ILE A 200 14.52 -23.59 -19.64
CA ILE A 200 14.81 -22.23 -19.16
C ILE A 200 16.31 -21.99 -19.09
N GLN A 201 16.77 -20.92 -19.72
CA GLN A 201 18.18 -20.51 -19.72
C GLN A 201 18.46 -19.40 -18.70
N HIS A 202 17.44 -18.59 -18.39
CA HIS A 202 17.59 -17.47 -17.46
C HIS A 202 16.41 -17.32 -16.49
N VAL A 203 16.69 -16.99 -15.22
CA VAL A 203 15.69 -16.91 -14.15
C VAL A 203 14.57 -15.90 -14.42
N SER A 204 14.85 -14.86 -15.23
CA SER A 204 13.83 -13.87 -15.64
C SER A 204 12.68 -14.48 -16.43
N GLU A 205 12.87 -15.63 -17.08
CA GLU A 205 11.83 -16.32 -17.83
C GLU A 205 10.72 -16.86 -16.93
N LEU A 206 10.99 -17.08 -15.64
CA LEU A 206 10.00 -17.50 -14.64
C LEU A 206 8.91 -16.44 -14.38
N ASN A 207 9.08 -15.21 -14.88
CA ASN A 207 8.04 -14.18 -14.84
C ASN A 207 7.03 -14.27 -15.98
N LYS A 208 7.22 -15.17 -16.96
CA LYS A 208 6.25 -15.41 -18.03
C LYS A 208 4.95 -16.01 -17.44
N LYS A 209 3.81 -15.60 -17.99
CA LYS A 209 2.45 -15.99 -17.52
C LYS A 209 2.26 -17.51 -17.47
N GLU A 210 2.89 -18.25 -18.40
CA GLU A 210 2.79 -19.71 -18.47
C GLU A 210 3.37 -20.43 -17.23
N PHE A 211 4.36 -19.84 -16.55
CA PHE A 211 4.97 -20.40 -15.34
C PHE A 211 4.36 -19.85 -14.05
N SER A 212 3.75 -18.66 -14.09
CA SER A 212 3.25 -17.94 -12.91
C SER A 212 2.24 -18.72 -12.04
N GLY A 213 1.49 -19.64 -12.64
CA GLY A 213 0.51 -20.48 -11.93
C GLY A 213 1.09 -21.76 -11.31
N ILE A 214 2.37 -22.06 -11.53
CA ILE A 214 3.05 -23.27 -11.05
C ILE A 214 4.25 -22.90 -10.19
N TYR A 215 5.08 -21.97 -10.66
CA TYR A 215 6.21 -21.44 -9.92
C TYR A 215 5.80 -20.11 -9.28
N SER A 216 5.24 -20.22 -8.08
CA SER A 216 4.59 -19.14 -7.36
C SER A 216 5.61 -18.08 -6.89
N ALA A 217 5.09 -16.95 -6.38
CA ALA A 217 5.93 -15.93 -5.75
C ALA A 217 6.72 -16.49 -4.55
N THR A 218 6.14 -17.45 -3.83
CA THR A 218 6.80 -18.13 -2.70
C THR A 218 7.96 -18.99 -3.18
N ASP A 219 7.81 -19.71 -4.30
CA ASP A 219 8.89 -20.52 -4.87
C ASP A 219 10.07 -19.65 -5.32
N LYS A 220 9.77 -18.50 -5.93
CA LYS A 220 10.79 -17.49 -6.31
C LYS A 220 11.54 -16.95 -5.09
N LEU A 221 10.83 -16.70 -3.99
CA LEU A 221 11.44 -16.27 -2.73
C LEU A 221 12.39 -17.35 -2.19
N PHE A 222 12.03 -18.63 -2.28
CA PHE A 222 12.90 -19.74 -1.86
C PHE A 222 14.12 -19.88 -2.75
N LEU A 223 13.95 -19.68 -4.06
CA LEU A 223 15.09 -19.65 -4.98
C LEU A 223 16.04 -18.51 -4.62
N LEU A 224 15.53 -17.30 -4.39
CA LEU A 224 16.34 -16.17 -3.94
C LEU A 224 17.09 -16.49 -2.65
N GLN A 225 16.40 -17.01 -1.62
CA GLN A 225 17.03 -17.40 -0.35
C GLN A 225 18.16 -18.41 -0.55
N ARG A 226 17.93 -19.43 -1.40
CA ARG A 226 18.93 -20.45 -1.73
C ARG A 226 20.14 -19.86 -2.44
N LEU A 227 19.93 -18.92 -3.37
CA LEU A 227 21.02 -18.23 -4.07
C LEU A 227 21.81 -17.31 -3.12
N LEU A 228 21.15 -16.60 -2.20
CA LEU A 228 21.83 -15.75 -1.22
C LEU A 228 22.65 -16.57 -0.21
N SER A 229 22.22 -17.80 0.08
CA SER A 229 22.89 -18.70 1.03
C SER A 229 24.28 -19.16 0.58
N THR A 230 24.68 -18.88 -0.66
CA THR A 230 26.04 -19.18 -1.14
C THR A 230 27.09 -18.20 -0.62
N ASP A 231 26.67 -17.08 -0.05
CA ASP A 231 27.55 -16.04 0.49
C ASP A 231 27.14 -15.68 1.92
N GLU A 232 28.07 -15.86 2.87
CA GLU A 232 27.85 -15.59 4.29
C GLU A 232 27.51 -14.12 4.57
N SER A 233 27.89 -13.19 3.69
CA SER A 233 27.55 -11.77 3.80
C SER A 233 26.04 -11.51 3.83
N ASN A 234 25.23 -12.45 3.29
CA ASN A 234 23.78 -12.33 3.21
C ASN A 234 23.02 -12.91 4.41
N LYS A 235 23.71 -13.33 5.47
CA LYS A 235 23.10 -14.03 6.62
C LYS A 235 21.94 -13.24 7.27
N GLU A 236 22.07 -11.92 7.39
CA GLU A 236 20.99 -11.06 7.91
C GLU A 236 19.77 -11.08 6.98
N SER A 237 19.99 -10.96 5.67
CA SER A 237 18.93 -10.98 4.67
C SER A 237 18.18 -12.30 4.64
N ILE A 238 18.91 -13.42 4.78
CA ILE A 238 18.32 -14.76 4.87
C ILE A 238 17.41 -14.89 6.09
N ALA A 239 17.84 -14.36 7.25
CA ALA A 239 17.02 -14.38 8.47
C ALA A 239 15.74 -13.55 8.31
N LYS A 240 15.81 -12.37 7.68
CA LYS A 240 14.64 -11.54 7.39
C LYS A 240 13.67 -12.22 6.41
N ILE A 241 14.19 -12.88 5.37
CA ILE A 241 13.38 -13.66 4.42
C ILE A 241 12.66 -14.82 5.12
N GLU A 242 13.35 -15.55 6.02
CA GLU A 242 12.72 -16.65 6.76
C GLU A 242 11.62 -16.14 7.70
N ASN A 243 11.84 -15.01 8.38
CA ASN A 243 10.82 -14.36 9.19
C ASN A 243 9.60 -13.93 8.35
N TYR A 244 9.82 -13.30 7.19
CA TYR A 244 8.75 -12.92 6.26
C TYR A 244 7.91 -14.14 5.83
N LYS A 245 8.58 -15.26 5.52
CA LYS A 245 7.95 -16.52 5.14
C LYS A 245 7.13 -17.15 6.25
N GLN A 246 7.67 -17.23 7.46
CA GLN A 246 7.02 -17.94 8.58
C GLN A 246 5.91 -17.12 9.22
N ASN A 247 6.04 -15.79 9.25
CA ASN A 247 5.16 -14.93 10.04
C ASN A 247 4.28 -14.03 9.17
N THR A 248 4.86 -13.31 8.20
CA THR A 248 4.14 -12.26 7.46
C THR A 248 3.30 -12.82 6.30
N ILE A 249 3.83 -13.76 5.51
CA ILE A 249 3.09 -14.38 4.39
C ILE A 249 1.80 -15.07 4.87
N PRO A 250 1.80 -15.90 5.94
CA PRO A 250 0.59 -16.54 6.43
C PRO A 250 -0.46 -15.54 6.90
N LYS A 251 -0.04 -14.50 7.66
CA LYS A 251 -0.93 -13.41 8.10
C LYS A 251 -1.56 -12.71 6.89
N ARG A 252 -0.77 -12.38 5.87
CA ARG A 252 -1.26 -11.75 4.64
C ARG A 252 -2.24 -12.65 3.88
N ASN A 253 -1.93 -13.94 3.73
CA ASN A 253 -2.80 -14.87 3.00
C ASN A 253 -4.14 -15.07 3.73
N LYS A 254 -4.12 -15.06 5.07
CA LYS A 254 -5.33 -15.11 5.89
C LYS A 254 -6.30 -13.95 5.58
N LEU A 255 -5.78 -12.75 5.30
CA LEU A 255 -6.60 -11.60 4.90
C LEU A 255 -7.36 -11.83 3.59
N ALA A 256 -6.80 -12.62 2.67
CA ALA A 256 -7.47 -12.95 1.40
C ALA A 256 -8.66 -13.91 1.57
N HIS A 257 -8.79 -14.54 2.74
CA HIS A 257 -9.88 -15.46 3.08
C HIS A 257 -10.76 -14.91 4.22
N THR A 258 -10.62 -13.63 4.54
CA THR A 258 -11.39 -12.96 5.59
C THR A 258 -12.70 -12.44 5.01
N GLN A 259 -13.79 -12.66 5.73
CA GLN A 259 -15.13 -12.20 5.37
C GLN A 259 -15.44 -10.86 6.06
N VAL A 260 -16.19 -10.01 5.36
CA VAL A 260 -16.73 -8.77 5.92
C VAL A 260 -18.15 -9.04 6.42
N VAL A 261 -18.36 -8.94 7.72
CA VAL A 261 -19.68 -9.10 8.34
C VAL A 261 -20.19 -7.75 8.82
N ASN A 262 -21.45 -7.44 8.54
CA ASN A 262 -22.08 -6.23 9.06
C ASN A 262 -22.29 -6.36 10.57
N GLY A 263 -21.81 -5.36 11.32
CA GLY A 263 -22.11 -5.19 12.74
C GLY A 263 -23.32 -4.28 12.95
N ASP A 264 -23.43 -3.71 14.16
CA ASP A 264 -24.48 -2.75 14.48
C ASP A 264 -24.26 -1.42 13.72
N GLY A 265 -25.29 -0.93 13.01
CA GLY A 265 -25.23 0.31 12.25
C GLY A 265 -24.30 0.25 11.04
N PHE A 266 -23.38 1.21 10.91
CA PHE A 266 -22.36 1.26 9.84
C PHE A 266 -21.08 0.48 10.18
N SER A 267 -21.03 -0.20 11.33
CA SER A 267 -19.84 -0.96 11.71
C SER A 267 -19.69 -2.23 10.86
N ARG A 268 -18.46 -2.54 10.48
CA ARG A 268 -18.09 -3.76 9.77
C ARG A 268 -17.04 -4.50 10.59
N ARG A 269 -17.14 -5.83 10.61
CA ARG A 269 -16.21 -6.72 11.29
C ARG A 269 -15.54 -7.62 10.28
N LEU A 270 -14.26 -7.88 10.48
CA LEU A 270 -13.46 -8.77 9.64
C LEU A 270 -13.31 -10.10 10.36
N ILE A 271 -13.89 -11.16 9.82
CA ILE A 271 -13.87 -12.49 10.44
C ILE A 271 -13.07 -13.44 9.55
N ASP A 272 -12.13 -14.16 10.14
CA ASP A 272 -11.36 -15.18 9.42
C ASP A 272 -12.17 -16.46 9.15
N ASP A 273 -11.56 -17.39 8.42
CA ASP A 273 -12.10 -18.72 8.12
C ASP A 273 -12.43 -19.58 9.36
N LYS A 274 -11.94 -19.17 10.54
CA LYS A 274 -12.14 -19.83 11.83
C LYS A 274 -13.13 -19.09 12.74
N GLY A 275 -13.76 -18.02 12.28
CA GLY A 275 -14.70 -17.24 13.08
C GLY A 275 -14.05 -16.23 14.03
N THR A 276 -12.74 -15.98 13.92
CA THR A 276 -12.03 -15.01 14.77
C THR A 276 -12.06 -13.62 14.15
N GLU A 277 -12.44 -12.63 14.94
CA GLU A 277 -12.44 -11.22 14.51
C GLU A 277 -11.02 -10.65 14.48
N LEU A 278 -10.63 -10.08 13.34
CA LEU A 278 -9.38 -9.37 13.16
C LEU A 278 -9.52 -7.92 13.63
N GLN A 279 -8.54 -7.46 14.42
CA GLN A 279 -8.53 -6.12 14.99
C GLN A 279 -7.75 -5.13 14.11
N ILE A 280 -8.07 -3.84 14.22
CA ILE A 280 -7.35 -2.77 13.51
C ILE A 280 -5.84 -2.80 13.84
N GLY A 281 -5.49 -3.16 15.08
CA GLY A 281 -4.10 -3.31 15.52
C GLY A 281 -3.33 -4.39 14.73
N ASP A 282 -3.99 -5.49 14.38
CA ASP A 282 -3.39 -6.58 13.59
C ASP A 282 -3.03 -6.11 12.18
N MET A 283 -3.93 -5.31 11.58
CA MET A 283 -3.72 -4.73 10.25
C MET A 283 -2.56 -3.72 10.27
N LYS A 284 -2.50 -2.88 11.30
CA LYS A 284 -1.40 -1.92 11.49
C LYS A 284 -0.06 -2.63 11.64
N ALA A 285 0.03 -3.64 12.50
CA ALA A 285 1.24 -4.43 12.70
C ALA A 285 1.69 -5.09 11.40
N LEU A 286 0.75 -5.67 10.64
CA LEU A 286 1.05 -6.28 9.35
C LEU A 286 1.58 -5.25 8.33
N ARG A 287 1.02 -4.04 8.28
CA ARG A 287 1.54 -2.97 7.41
C ARG A 287 2.98 -2.60 7.75
N GLN A 288 3.31 -2.49 9.03
CA GLN A 288 4.67 -2.21 9.49
C GLN A 288 5.64 -3.34 9.10
N GLU A 289 5.24 -4.60 9.27
CA GLU A 289 6.02 -5.76 8.82
C GLU A 289 6.25 -5.73 7.29
N LEU A 290 5.20 -5.42 6.51
CA LEU A 290 5.27 -5.32 5.05
C LEU A 290 6.12 -4.14 4.58
N LEU A 291 6.11 -3.01 5.29
CA LEU A 291 6.95 -1.87 4.98
C LEU A 291 8.43 -2.20 5.24
N ALA A 292 8.73 -2.76 6.42
CA ALA A 292 10.09 -3.12 6.79
C ALA A 292 10.71 -4.16 5.84
N ILE A 293 9.92 -5.14 5.36
CA ILE A 293 10.42 -6.11 4.38
C ILE A 293 10.59 -5.50 2.98
N GLN A 294 9.76 -4.54 2.57
CA GLN A 294 9.97 -3.80 1.32
C GLN A 294 11.28 -3.02 1.37
N ASP A 295 11.50 -2.22 2.41
CA ASP A 295 12.74 -1.46 2.58
C ASP A 295 13.97 -2.37 2.56
N HIS A 296 13.85 -3.56 3.18
CA HIS A 296 14.93 -4.54 3.16
C HIS A 296 15.20 -5.11 1.76
N PHE A 297 14.17 -5.43 0.98
CA PHE A 297 14.36 -5.90 -0.40
C PHE A 297 14.93 -4.80 -1.31
N ASP A 298 14.55 -3.55 -1.10
CA ASP A 298 15.10 -2.41 -1.85
C ASP A 298 16.60 -2.26 -1.57
N GLN A 299 17.02 -2.33 -0.30
CA GLN A 299 18.43 -2.34 0.09
C GLN A 299 19.19 -3.54 -0.48
N LEU A 300 18.61 -4.74 -0.39
CA LEU A 300 19.22 -5.96 -0.92
C LEU A 300 19.44 -5.84 -2.43
N LEU A 301 18.45 -5.34 -3.17
CA LEU A 301 18.57 -5.12 -4.61
C LEU A 301 19.68 -4.13 -4.93
N GLN A 302 19.75 -3.00 -4.22
CA GLN A 302 20.81 -2.00 -4.40
C GLN A 302 22.20 -2.59 -4.15
N ASN A 303 22.36 -3.41 -3.10
CA ASN A 303 23.63 -4.08 -2.79
C ASN A 303 24.03 -5.08 -3.88
N LEU A 304 23.08 -5.88 -4.38
CA LEU A 304 23.33 -6.84 -5.45
C LEU A 304 23.73 -6.15 -6.77
N ILE A 305 23.09 -5.01 -7.10
CA ILE A 305 23.46 -4.21 -8.27
C ILE A 305 24.84 -3.58 -8.10
N SER A 306 25.14 -3.05 -6.91
CA SER A 306 26.42 -2.38 -6.63
C SER A 306 27.60 -3.35 -6.69
N ASN A 307 27.45 -4.56 -6.14
CA ASN A 307 28.50 -5.59 -6.14
C ASN A 307 28.78 -6.15 -7.56
N GLN A 308 27.82 -6.11 -8.49
CA GLN A 308 28.07 -6.48 -9.88
C GLN A 308 28.92 -5.44 -10.64
N GLY A 309 29.02 -4.21 -10.14
CA GLY A 309 29.84 -3.15 -10.73
C GLY A 309 31.31 -3.15 -10.31
N SER A 310 31.66 -3.84 -9.21
CA SER A 310 33.01 -3.88 -8.64
C SER A 310 33.91 -5.00 -9.21
N ASP A 311 33.35 -5.99 -9.90
CA ASP A 311 34.11 -7.10 -10.51
C ASP A 311 34.56 -6.81 -11.97
N LEU A 312 34.44 -5.55 -12.44
CA LEU A 312 34.80 -5.11 -13.80
C LEU A 312 35.97 -4.10 -13.84
N VAL A 313 36.81 -4.02 -12.79
CA VAL A 313 38.04 -3.22 -12.77
C VAL A 313 39.28 -4.10 -12.64
#